data_AF-A0A380X596-F1
#
_entry.id   AF-A0A380X596-F1
#
_cell.length_a   1.000
_cell.length_b   1.000
_cell.length_c   1.000
_cell.angle_alpha   90.00
_cell.angle_beta   90.00
_cell.angle_gamma   90.00
#
_symmetry.space_group_name_H-M   'P 1'
#
loop_
_entity.id
_entity.type
_entity.pdbx_description
1 polymer ?
#
loop_
_entity_poly.entity_id
_entity_poly.type
_entity_poly.pdbx_seq_one_letter_code
_entity_poly.pdbx_strand_id
1 'polypeptide(L)'
;MMNEAEVAPVGSQGIRFSGKFNPADNGQGFGQISGLSMHTQRGEIYRAVLEHLAYRLKAGLDILQQVSHFNAESLICVGGGSKNALWNQIRADVLNLPIDVVDVAESTVLEAAMFTLAGVGVYDNVVQAQQQMQPRKQRILPSNHTALYQQLYQQHREDLQC
;
A
#
# COMPACT_ATOMS: atom_id res chain seq x y z
N MET A 1 -8.38 4.05 16.74
CA MET A 1 -7.37 4.49 15.77
C MET A 1 -7.82 4.28 14.33
N MET A 2 -8.10 3.05 13.86
CA MET A 2 -8.63 2.86 12.48
C MET A 2 -9.91 3.68 12.22
N ASN A 3 -10.94 3.53 13.07
CA ASN A 3 -12.17 4.31 12.94
C ASN A 3 -11.95 5.84 13.05
N GLU A 4 -10.95 6.27 13.85
CA GLU A 4 -10.60 7.69 14.00
C GLU A 4 -9.93 8.24 12.72
N ALA A 5 -9.18 7.40 12.01
CA ALA A 5 -8.51 7.77 10.76
C ALA A 5 -9.45 7.73 9.55
N GLU A 6 -10.48 6.89 9.58
CA GLU A 6 -11.52 6.86 8.54
C GLU A 6 -12.28 8.18 8.47
N VAL A 7 -12.56 8.79 9.63
CA VAL A 7 -13.23 10.09 9.72
C VAL A 7 -12.29 11.29 9.52
N ALA A 8 -10.98 11.09 9.66
CA ALA A 8 -10.00 12.15 9.38
C ALA A 8 -10.05 12.51 7.88
N PRO A 9 -9.92 13.79 7.49
CA PRO A 9 -9.96 14.17 6.08
C PRO A 9 -8.74 13.65 5.31
N VAL A 10 -8.88 13.52 3.99
CA VAL A 10 -7.77 13.23 3.06
C VAL A 10 -6.67 14.29 3.23
N GLY A 11 -5.41 13.85 3.28
CA GLY A 11 -4.27 14.73 3.54
C GLY A 11 -4.09 15.11 5.00
N SER A 12 -4.85 14.48 5.91
CA SER A 12 -4.61 14.50 7.35
C SER A 12 -4.50 15.91 7.97
N GLN A 13 -5.29 16.87 7.47
CA GLN A 13 -5.24 18.29 7.85
C GLN A 13 -3.83 18.92 7.78
N GLY A 14 -3.01 18.49 6.81
CA GLY A 14 -1.65 18.99 6.63
C GLY A 14 -0.62 18.36 7.58
N ILE A 15 -1.03 17.39 8.40
CA ILE A 15 -0.09 16.58 9.19
C ILE A 15 0.66 15.66 8.23
N ARG A 16 1.98 15.69 8.33
CA ARG A 16 2.87 14.89 7.51
C ARG A 16 3.70 13.97 8.38
N PHE A 17 3.80 12.72 7.94
CA PHE A 17 4.71 11.75 8.49
C PHE A 17 5.86 11.51 7.50
N SER A 18 7.09 11.51 7.99
CA SER A 18 8.29 11.17 7.22
C SER A 18 9.04 10.08 7.97
N GLY A 19 8.83 8.83 7.55
CA GLY A 19 9.48 7.67 8.15
C GLY A 19 10.68 7.20 7.35
N LYS A 20 11.80 6.96 8.04
CA LYS A 20 12.96 6.27 7.46
C LYS A 20 12.89 4.80 7.82
N PHE A 21 12.64 3.97 6.81
CA PHE A 21 12.47 2.51 6.98
C PHE A 21 13.59 1.71 6.33
N ASN A 22 14.41 2.33 5.47
CA ASN A 22 15.53 1.67 4.81
C ASN A 22 16.86 2.11 5.46
N PRO A 23 17.70 1.18 5.95
CA PRO A 23 19.04 1.51 6.45
C PRO A 23 19.95 2.18 5.42
N ALA A 24 19.68 1.98 4.12
CA ALA A 24 20.42 2.60 3.02
C ALA A 24 20.02 4.05 2.73
N ASP A 25 19.00 4.60 3.42
CA ASP A 25 18.74 6.04 3.37
C ASP A 25 19.90 6.73 4.09
N ASN A 26 20.91 7.20 3.34
CA ASN A 26 22.19 7.79 3.78
C ASN A 26 22.09 9.00 4.74
N GLY A 27 20.91 9.35 5.22
CA GLY A 27 20.69 10.44 6.15
C GLY A 27 20.71 9.96 7.59
N GLN A 28 21.72 10.39 8.35
CA GLN A 28 21.66 10.40 9.82
C GLN A 28 20.34 11.03 10.28
N GLY A 29 19.59 10.37 11.17
CA GLY A 29 18.38 10.94 11.79
C GLY A 29 17.18 9.99 11.89
N PHE A 30 16.26 10.32 12.80
CA PHE A 30 15.01 9.60 13.05
C PHE A 30 13.89 10.06 12.10
N GLY A 31 12.78 9.31 12.06
CA GLY A 31 11.56 9.78 11.39
C GLY A 31 10.97 11.02 12.07
N GLN A 32 10.17 11.79 11.33
CA GLN A 32 9.57 13.05 11.78
C GLN A 32 8.06 13.07 11.58
N ILE A 33 7.36 13.75 12.48
CA ILE A 33 5.97 14.17 12.31
C ILE A 33 5.96 15.71 12.29
N SER A 34 5.33 16.31 11.28
CA SER A 34 5.21 17.77 11.13
C SER A 34 3.75 18.17 10.88
N GLY A 35 3.44 19.46 11.04
CA GLY A 35 2.08 19.99 10.85
C GLY A 35 1.14 19.77 12.05
N LEU A 36 1.66 19.41 13.22
CA LEU A 36 0.86 19.26 14.44
C LEU A 36 0.34 20.61 14.93
N SER A 37 -0.90 20.62 15.43
CA SER A 37 -1.52 21.74 16.13
C SER A 37 -2.18 21.27 17.43
N MET A 38 -2.64 22.21 18.26
CA MET A 38 -3.38 21.88 19.49
C MET A 38 -4.73 21.17 19.22
N HIS A 39 -5.22 21.22 17.98
CA HIS A 39 -6.47 20.57 17.56
C HIS A 39 -6.24 19.22 16.88
N THR A 40 -4.98 18.82 16.69
CA THR A 40 -4.63 17.56 16.04
C THR A 40 -5.16 16.35 16.82
N GLN A 41 -5.81 15.45 16.11
CA GLN A 41 -6.34 14.20 16.64
C GLN A 41 -5.47 13.01 16.26
N ARG A 42 -5.53 11.96 17.09
CA ARG A 42 -4.78 10.71 16.87
C ARG A 42 -5.10 10.05 15.53
N GLY A 43 -6.35 10.13 15.08
CA GLY A 43 -6.79 9.61 13.78
C GLY A 43 -6.06 10.24 12.60
N GLU A 44 -5.78 11.54 12.67
CA GLU A 44 -5.11 12.28 11.59
C GLU A 44 -3.63 11.91 11.52
N ILE A 45 -2.97 11.76 12.68
CA ILE A 45 -1.59 11.27 12.73
C ILE A 45 -1.50 9.85 12.14
N TYR A 46 -2.44 8.97 12.51
CA TYR A 46 -2.47 7.61 11.98
C TYR A 46 -2.73 7.59 10.46
N ARG A 47 -3.66 8.42 9.97
CA ARG A 47 -3.93 8.57 8.54
C ARG A 47 -2.69 9.09 7.80
N ALA A 48 -1.98 10.07 8.34
CA ALA A 48 -0.75 10.61 7.74
C ALA A 48 0.33 9.54 7.57
N VAL A 49 0.44 8.58 8.51
CA VAL A 49 1.34 7.42 8.36
C VAL A 49 0.90 6.53 7.20
N LEU A 50 -0.39 6.21 7.09
CA LEU A 50 -0.92 5.37 6.00
C LEU A 50 -0.72 6.02 4.63
N GLU A 51 -0.96 7.33 4.54
CA GLU A 51 -0.76 8.14 3.33
C GLU A 51 0.72 8.17 2.95
N HIS A 52 1.63 8.42 3.89
CA HIS A 52 3.07 8.37 3.63
C HIS A 52 3.54 7.00 3.12
N LEU A 53 3.06 5.91 3.72
CA LEU A 53 3.40 4.55 3.26
C LEU A 53 2.85 4.29 1.84
N ALA A 54 1.67 4.80 1.50
CA ALA A 54 1.12 4.71 0.15
C ALA A 54 1.93 5.55 -0.86
N TYR A 55 2.42 6.74 -0.48
CA TYR A 55 3.30 7.54 -1.32
C TYR A 55 4.64 6.85 -1.59
N ARG A 56 5.24 6.22 -0.58
CA ARG A 56 6.46 5.41 -0.78
C ARG A 56 6.22 4.23 -1.71
N LEU A 57 5.07 3.56 -1.58
CA LEU A 57 4.66 2.51 -2.50
C LEU A 57 4.52 3.03 -3.93
N LYS A 58 3.90 4.21 -4.14
CA LYS A 58 3.79 4.86 -5.45
C LYS A 58 5.16 5.14 -6.05
N ALA A 59 6.07 5.72 -5.28
CA ALA A 59 7.42 6.03 -5.73
C ALA A 59 8.19 4.76 -6.15
N GLY A 60 8.08 3.69 -5.36
CA GLY A 60 8.68 2.39 -5.70
C GLY A 60 8.07 1.78 -6.96
N LEU A 61 6.75 1.85 -7.12
CA LEU A 61 6.06 1.36 -8.31
C LEU A 61 6.47 2.15 -9.56
N ASP A 62 6.58 3.47 -9.47
CA ASP A 62 7.00 4.34 -10.58
C ASP A 62 8.40 3.97 -11.08
N ILE A 63 9.34 3.75 -10.15
CA ILE A 63 10.70 3.31 -10.47
C ILE A 63 10.67 1.93 -11.15
N LEU A 64 9.90 0.99 -10.58
CA LEU A 64 9.80 -0.37 -11.10
C LEU A 64 9.21 -0.39 -12.53
N GLN A 65 8.14 0.36 -12.77
CA GLN A 65 7.53 0.49 -14.10
C GLN A 65 8.49 1.13 -15.11
N GLN A 66 9.25 2.14 -14.68
CA GLN A 66 10.23 2.82 -15.52
C GLN A 66 11.39 1.88 -15.92
N VAL A 67 11.94 1.10 -14.99
CA VAL A 67 13.09 0.22 -15.22
C VAL A 67 12.69 -1.06 -15.97
N SER A 68 11.50 -1.60 -15.69
CA SER A 68 11.03 -2.87 -16.27
C SER A 68 10.10 -2.69 -17.48
N HIS A 69 9.81 -1.45 -17.88
CA HIS A 69 9.01 -1.10 -19.06
C HIS A 69 7.61 -1.76 -19.08
N PHE A 70 6.92 -1.80 -17.94
CA PHE A 70 5.54 -2.29 -17.86
C PHE A 70 4.60 -1.29 -17.20
N ASN A 71 3.30 -1.47 -17.43
CA ASN A 71 2.25 -0.76 -16.71
C ASN A 71 1.50 -1.72 -15.78
N ALA A 72 1.47 -1.41 -14.49
CA ALA A 72 0.70 -2.19 -13.54
C ALA A 72 -0.80 -2.00 -13.80
N GLU A 73 -1.56 -3.10 -13.91
CA GLU A 73 -3.01 -3.05 -14.07
C GLU A 73 -3.75 -3.08 -12.72
N SER A 74 -3.11 -3.65 -11.70
CA SER A 74 -3.64 -3.76 -10.34
C SER A 74 -2.50 -4.09 -9.37
N LEU A 75 -2.77 -3.94 -8.07
CA LEU A 75 -1.89 -4.39 -7.00
C LEU A 75 -2.56 -5.52 -6.22
N ILE A 76 -1.89 -6.67 -6.07
CA ILE A 76 -2.37 -7.75 -5.20
C ILE A 76 -1.89 -7.47 -3.77
N CYS A 77 -2.82 -7.41 -2.81
CA CYS A 77 -2.52 -7.20 -1.40
C CYS A 77 -2.74 -8.47 -0.59
N VAL A 78 -1.70 -8.87 0.14
CA VAL A 78 -1.69 -10.05 1.03
C VAL A 78 -1.17 -9.68 2.43
N GLY A 79 -1.22 -10.62 3.37
CA GLY A 79 -0.67 -10.46 4.72
C GLY A 79 -1.41 -9.44 5.59
N GLY A 80 -0.79 -8.94 6.65
CA GLY A 80 -1.46 -8.08 7.64
C GLY A 80 -2.09 -6.80 7.07
N GLY A 81 -1.48 -6.22 6.02
CA GLY A 81 -1.98 -5.03 5.34
C GLY A 81 -3.30 -5.24 4.59
N SER A 82 -3.62 -6.48 4.20
CA SER A 82 -4.87 -6.83 3.50
C SER A 82 -6.11 -6.55 4.36
N LYS A 83 -5.98 -6.67 5.70
CA LYS A 83 -7.07 -6.49 6.66
C LYS A 83 -7.41 -5.03 6.95
N ASN A 84 -6.59 -4.08 6.48
CA ASN A 84 -6.81 -2.65 6.71
C ASN A 84 -7.55 -2.02 5.53
N ALA A 85 -8.88 -1.99 5.62
CA ALA A 85 -9.76 -1.48 4.56
C ALA A 85 -9.45 -0.02 4.17
N LEU A 86 -9.23 0.86 5.15
CA LEU A 86 -8.86 2.25 4.92
C LEU A 86 -7.55 2.33 4.11
N TRP A 87 -6.52 1.59 4.51
CA TRP A 87 -5.25 1.63 3.79
C TRP A 87 -5.31 0.99 2.41
N ASN A 88 -6.16 -0.02 2.21
CA ASN A 88 -6.45 -0.55 0.88
C ASN A 88 -7.04 0.54 -0.03
N GLN A 89 -8.01 1.32 0.45
CA GLN A 89 -8.60 2.42 -0.33
C GLN A 89 -7.59 3.54 -0.59
N ILE A 90 -6.82 3.97 0.42
CA ILE A 90 -5.77 4.99 0.25
C ILE A 90 -4.77 4.55 -0.82
N ARG A 91 -4.33 3.28 -0.82
CA ARG A 91 -3.44 2.76 -1.86
C ARG A 91 -4.10 2.76 -3.23
N ALA A 92 -5.37 2.37 -3.34
CA ALA A 92 -6.10 2.42 -4.61
C ALA A 92 -6.12 3.84 -5.20
N ASP A 93 -6.42 4.83 -4.36
CA ASP A 93 -6.53 6.23 -4.76
C ASP A 93 -5.16 6.86 -5.08
N VAL A 94 -4.13 6.60 -4.26
CA VAL A 94 -2.77 7.11 -4.47
C VAL A 94 -2.11 6.50 -5.70
N LEU A 95 -2.29 5.20 -5.91
CA LEU A 95 -1.76 4.50 -7.09
C LEU A 95 -2.57 4.78 -8.36
N ASN A 96 -3.84 5.19 -8.20
CA ASN A 96 -4.83 5.19 -9.27
C ASN A 96 -4.94 3.80 -9.94
N LEU A 97 -4.93 2.74 -9.13
CA LEU A 97 -4.99 1.34 -9.58
C LEU A 97 -5.92 0.53 -8.68
N PRO A 98 -6.64 -0.48 -9.22
CA PRO A 98 -7.35 -1.44 -8.41
C PRO A 98 -6.43 -2.19 -7.44
N ILE A 99 -6.93 -2.44 -6.22
CA ILE A 99 -6.26 -3.28 -5.22
C ILE A 99 -7.04 -4.59 -5.07
N ASP A 100 -6.40 -5.71 -5.35
CA ASP A 100 -6.95 -7.05 -5.20
C ASP A 100 -6.52 -7.64 -3.85
N VAL A 101 -7.44 -7.60 -2.88
CA VAL A 101 -7.21 -8.10 -1.52
C VAL A 101 -7.48 -9.59 -1.47
N VAL A 102 -6.46 -10.39 -1.15
CA VAL A 102 -6.60 -11.85 -1.03
C VAL A 102 -7.06 -12.21 0.37
N ASP A 103 -8.18 -12.94 0.47
CA ASP A 103 -8.77 -13.38 1.74
C ASP A 103 -8.16 -14.70 2.21
N VAL A 104 -6.83 -14.70 2.40
CA VAL A 104 -6.09 -15.81 2.99
C VAL A 104 -5.07 -15.25 3.97
N ALA A 105 -5.21 -15.62 5.24
CA ALA A 105 -4.34 -15.14 6.32
C ALA A 105 -2.87 -15.53 6.10
N GLU A 106 -2.62 -16.76 5.64
CA GLU A 106 -1.29 -17.33 5.43
C GLU A 106 -1.00 -17.54 3.95
N SER A 107 -1.09 -16.47 3.15
CA SER A 107 -0.90 -16.53 1.69
C SER A 107 0.45 -17.15 1.31
N THR A 108 1.51 -16.84 2.06
CA THR A 108 2.86 -17.38 1.82
C THR A 108 2.91 -18.91 1.99
N VAL A 109 2.26 -19.45 3.01
CA VAL A 109 2.21 -20.91 3.24
C VAL A 109 1.38 -21.58 2.15
N LEU A 110 0.26 -20.97 1.76
CA LEU A 110 -0.59 -21.47 0.68
C LEU A 110 0.19 -21.56 -0.64
N GLU A 111 0.94 -20.52 -1.00
CA GLU A 111 1.75 -20.51 -2.22
C GLU A 111 2.88 -21.56 -2.15
N ALA A 112 3.57 -21.69 -1.01
CA ALA A 112 4.58 -22.73 -0.83
C ALA A 112 4.00 -24.16 -0.99
N ALA A 113 2.77 -24.38 -0.52
CA ALA A 113 2.07 -25.64 -0.72
C ALA A 113 1.72 -25.88 -2.20
N MET A 114 1.27 -24.85 -2.94
CA MET A 114 1.03 -24.95 -4.39
C MET A 114 2.30 -25.36 -5.16
N PHE A 115 3.44 -24.73 -4.84
CA PHE A 115 4.74 -25.10 -5.42
C PHE A 115 5.12 -26.55 -5.09
N THR A 116 4.92 -26.97 -3.85
CA THR A 116 5.24 -28.34 -3.41
C THR A 116 4.38 -29.37 -4.14
N LEU A 117 3.06 -29.14 -4.24
CA LEU A 117 2.13 -30.05 -4.92
C LEU A 117 2.42 -30.18 -6.41
N ALA A 118 2.81 -29.08 -7.07
CA ALA A 118 3.30 -29.13 -8.43
C ALA A 118 4.63 -29.92 -8.52
N GLY A 119 5.56 -29.70 -7.60
CA GLY A 119 6.86 -30.39 -7.57
C GLY A 119 6.76 -31.90 -7.34
N VAL A 120 5.75 -32.37 -6.59
CA VAL A 120 5.50 -33.82 -6.38
C VAL A 120 4.57 -34.44 -7.43
N GLY A 121 4.16 -33.68 -8.44
CA GLY A 121 3.34 -34.18 -9.55
C GLY A 121 1.85 -34.38 -9.22
N VAL A 122 1.34 -33.80 -8.13
CA VAL A 122 -0.11 -33.76 -7.85
C VAL A 122 -0.81 -32.82 -8.83
N TYR A 123 -0.13 -31.75 -9.23
CA TYR A 123 -0.54 -30.86 -10.30
C TYR A 123 0.57 -30.78 -11.37
N ASP A 124 0.18 -30.60 -12.62
CA ASP A 124 1.08 -30.49 -13.78
C ASP A 124 2.03 -29.28 -13.65
N ASN A 125 1.56 -28.20 -13.01
CA ASN A 125 2.33 -27.00 -12.75
C ASN A 125 1.67 -26.13 -11.67
N VAL A 126 2.36 -25.07 -11.25
CA VAL A 126 1.90 -24.14 -10.22
C VAL A 126 0.65 -23.38 -10.63
N VAL A 127 0.47 -23.11 -11.94
CA VAL A 127 -0.73 -22.41 -12.45
C VAL A 127 -1.97 -23.28 -12.26
N GLN A 128 -1.88 -24.59 -12.51
CA GLN A 128 -2.96 -25.53 -12.25
C GLN A 128 -3.27 -25.62 -10.74
N ALA A 129 -2.24 -25.68 -9.89
CA ALA A 129 -2.41 -25.67 -8.44
C ALA A 129 -3.14 -24.39 -7.96
N GLN A 130 -2.77 -23.22 -8.49
CA GLN A 130 -3.42 -21.95 -8.21
C GLN A 130 -4.88 -21.94 -8.67
N GLN A 131 -5.18 -22.48 -9.86
CA GLN A 131 -6.54 -22.59 -10.39
C GLN A 131 -7.41 -23.58 -9.60
N GLN A 132 -6.85 -24.57 -8.92
CA GLN A 132 -7.64 -25.47 -8.09
C GLN A 132 -7.90 -24.88 -6.69
N MET A 133 -6.94 -24.14 -6.14
CA MET A 133 -7.05 -23.58 -4.79
C MET A 133 -7.73 -22.20 -4.73
N GLN A 134 -7.71 -21.42 -5.81
CA GLN A 134 -8.41 -20.14 -6.03
C GLN A 134 -8.79 -19.37 -4.75
N PRO A 135 -7.82 -18.73 -4.08
CA PRO A 135 -8.14 -17.90 -2.93
C PRO A 135 -9.07 -16.75 -3.34
N ARG A 136 -10.10 -16.48 -2.53
CA ARG A 136 -11.05 -15.40 -2.79
C ARG A 136 -10.32 -14.07 -2.82
N LYS A 137 -10.73 -13.21 -3.76
CA LYS A 137 -10.21 -11.86 -3.91
C LYS A 137 -11.34 -10.85 -3.83
N GLN A 138 -11.14 -9.79 -3.06
CA GLN A 138 -11.98 -8.60 -3.09
C GLN A 138 -11.23 -7.49 -3.83
N ARG A 139 -11.83 -7.00 -4.91
CA ARG A 139 -11.28 -5.87 -5.68
C ARG A 139 -11.78 -4.54 -5.12
N ILE A 140 -10.87 -3.65 -4.79
CA ILE A 140 -11.13 -2.27 -4.35
C ILE A 140 -10.70 -1.34 -5.47
N LEU A 141 -11.61 -0.46 -5.91
CA LEU A 141 -11.37 0.47 -7.00
C LEU A 141 -10.95 1.85 -6.48
N PRO A 142 -10.19 2.64 -7.26
CA PRO A 142 -9.95 4.04 -6.95
C PRO A 142 -11.27 4.81 -6.79
N SER A 143 -11.31 5.72 -5.82
CA SER A 143 -12.42 6.58 -5.48
C SER A 143 -12.28 7.97 -6.11
N ASN A 144 -13.22 8.86 -5.79
CA ASN A 144 -13.18 10.27 -6.17
C ASN A 144 -12.04 11.06 -5.51
N HIS A 145 -11.35 10.50 -4.50
CA HIS A 145 -10.20 11.15 -3.86
C HIS A 145 -8.89 11.02 -4.67
N THR A 146 -8.88 10.23 -5.74
CA THR A 146 -7.69 9.97 -6.58
C THR A 146 -7.00 11.28 -7.01
N ALA A 147 -7.75 12.24 -7.55
CA ALA A 147 -7.19 13.51 -8.02
C ALA A 147 -6.54 14.32 -6.88
N LEU A 148 -7.16 14.31 -5.70
CA LEU A 148 -6.61 14.98 -4.51
C LEU A 148 -5.32 14.30 -4.03
N TYR A 149 -5.31 12.96 -3.99
CA TYR A 149 -4.11 12.21 -3.61
C TYR A 149 -2.94 12.39 -4.59
N GLN A 150 -3.22 12.52 -5.89
CA GLN A 150 -2.19 12.84 -6.89
C GLN A 150 -1.56 14.22 -6.65
N GLN A 151 -2.37 15.23 -6.31
CA GLN A 151 -1.86 16.57 -5.95
C GLN A 151 -0.99 16.53 -4.69
N LEU A 152 -1.47 15.86 -3.63
CA LEU A 152 -0.74 15.72 -2.37
C LEU A 152 0.57 14.93 -2.54
N TYR A 153 0.56 13.90 -3.39
CA TYR A 153 1.78 13.14 -3.70
C TYR A 153 2.83 14.00 -4.40
N GLN A 154 2.41 14.87 -5.32
CA GLN A 154 3.33 15.78 -6.00
C GLN A 154 4.00 16.75 -5.00
N GLN A 155 3.22 17.32 -4.08
CA GLN A 155 3.76 18.16 -2.99
C GLN A 155 4.73 17.37 -2.10
N HIS A 156 4.38 16.13 -1.75
CA HIS A 156 5.24 15.26 -0.94
C HIS A 156 6.59 14.97 -1.61
N ARG A 157 6.63 14.81 -2.94
CA ARG A 157 7.87 14.59 -3.69
C ARG A 157 8.78 15.81 -3.67
N GLU A 158 8.21 17.01 -3.77
CA GLU A 158 8.97 18.27 -3.73
C GLU A 158 9.60 18.48 -2.34
N ASP A 159 8.86 18.19 -1.27
CA ASP A 159 9.34 18.27 0.11
C ASP A 159 10.54 17.35 0.42
N LEU A 160 10.64 16.19 -0.25
CA LEU A 160 11.75 15.24 -0.07
C LEU A 160 13.03 15.60 -0.86
N GLN A 161 12.94 16.56 -1.78
CA GLN A 161 14.07 17.01 -2.60
C GLN A 161 14.75 18.28 -2.06
N CYS A 162 14.16 18.92 -1.04
CA CYS A 162 14.73 20.03 -0.27
C CYS A 162 15.48 19.52 0.96
#